data_AF-A0A817D8R8-F1
#
_entry.id   AF-A0A817D8R8-F1
#
_cell.length_a   1.000
_cell.length_b   1.000
_cell.length_c   1.000
_cell.angle_alpha   90.00
_cell.angle_beta   90.00
_cell.angle_gamma   90.00
#
_symmetry.space_group_name_H-M   'P 1'
#
loop_
_entity.id
_entity.type
_entity.pdbx_description
1 polymer ?
#
loop_
_entity_poly.entity_id
_entity_poly.type
_entity_poly.pdbx_seq_one_letter_code
_entity_poly.pdbx_strand_id
1 'polypeptide(L)'
;MIDLRVHINQLLSTLCNVIGALSCQQHHLPYVHSNLIYFLKNNLGDDAKTFMLPTINPLSTVIDETIDTLSYVNLASTIINV
;
A
#
# COMPACT_ATOMS: atom_id res chain seq x y z
N MET A 1 15.50 -11.89 16.02
CA MET A 1 14.77 -10.64 16.35
C MET A 1 14.87 -9.57 15.25
N ILE A 2 15.86 -9.65 14.34
CA ILE A 2 16.01 -8.72 13.20
C ILE A 2 15.06 -9.08 12.05
N ASP A 3 14.70 -10.36 11.89
CA ASP A 3 13.88 -10.83 10.77
C ASP A 3 12.47 -10.24 10.74
N LEU A 4 11.81 -10.02 11.90
CA LEU A 4 10.41 -9.57 11.91
C LEU A 4 10.24 -8.18 11.30
N ARG A 5 11.18 -7.25 11.56
CA ARG A 5 11.14 -5.89 10.99
C ARG A 5 11.27 -5.93 9.48
N VAL A 6 12.15 -6.80 8.97
CA VAL A 6 12.37 -6.98 7.54
C VAL A 6 11.10 -7.51 6.87
N HIS A 7 10.44 -8.52 7.46
CA HIS A 7 9.21 -9.08 6.91
C HIS A 7 8.05 -8.07 6.90
N ILE A 8 7.90 -7.26 7.95
CA ILE A 8 6.86 -6.22 8.01
C ILE A 8 7.09 -5.16 6.92
N ASN A 9 8.31 -4.67 6.79
CA ASN A 9 8.63 -3.65 5.78
C ASN A 9 8.50 -4.20 4.36
N GLN A 10 8.88 -5.46 4.13
CA GLN A 10 8.67 -6.12 2.84
C GLN A 10 7.19 -6.23 2.47
N LEU A 11 6.32 -6.57 3.43
CA LEU A 11 4.88 -6.61 3.21
C LEU A 11 4.33 -5.22 2.88
N LEU A 12 4.76 -4.19 3.60
CA LEU A 12 4.35 -2.80 3.36
C LEU A 12 4.80 -2.30 1.98
N SER A 13 6.05 -2.56 1.59
CA SER A 13 6.55 -2.21 0.25
C SER A 13 5.80 -2.95 -0.86
N THR A 14 5.49 -4.23 -0.65
CA THR A 14 4.70 -5.02 -1.62
C THR A 14 3.29 -4.45 -1.78
N LEU A 15 2.66 -4.04 -0.67
CA LEU A 15 1.37 -3.37 -0.69
C LEU A 15 1.42 -2.06 -1.48
N CYS A 16 2.44 -1.23 -1.26
CA CYS A 16 2.62 0.03 -1.99
C CYS A 16 2.77 -0.21 -3.50
N ASN A 17 3.49 -1.25 -3.92
CA ASN A 17 3.63 -1.61 -5.33
C ASN A 17 2.29 -2.01 -5.96
N VAL A 18 1.44 -2.73 -5.23
CA VAL A 18 0.10 -3.13 -5.70
C VAL A 18 -0.81 -1.92 -5.81
N ILE A 19 -0.81 -1.01 -4.83
CA ILE A 19 -1.56 0.26 -4.85
C ILE A 19 -1.13 1.11 -6.05
N GLY A 20 0.18 1.25 -6.30
CA GLY A 20 0.68 1.98 -7.46
C GLY A 20 0.26 1.34 -8.79
N ALA A 21 0.32 0.02 -8.90
CA ALA A 21 -0.13 -0.70 -10.10
C ALA A 21 -1.65 -0.58 -10.32
N LEU A 22 -2.45 -0.54 -9.26
CA LEU A 22 -3.89 -0.28 -9.29
C LEU A 22 -4.22 1.13 -9.73
N SER A 23 -3.49 2.13 -9.22
CA SER A 23 -3.65 3.53 -9.65
C SER A 23 -3.35 3.70 -11.15
N CYS A 24 -2.48 2.87 -11.72
CA CYS A 24 -2.15 2.87 -13.14
C CYS A 24 -3.08 1.95 -13.98
N GLN A 25 -4.14 1.38 -13.38
CA GLN A 25 -5.06 0.43 -14.03
C GLN A 25 -4.34 -0.72 -14.76
N GLN A 26 -3.25 -1.23 -14.18
CA GLN A 26 -2.49 -2.30 -14.80
C GLN A 26 -3.29 -3.61 -14.81
N HIS A 27 -3.34 -4.24 -15.97
CA HIS A 27 -4.13 -5.47 -16.18
C HIS A 27 -3.55 -6.70 -15.46
N HIS A 28 -2.25 -6.69 -15.14
CA HIS A 28 -1.55 -7.76 -14.42
C HIS A 28 -0.99 -7.24 -13.10
N LEU A 29 -1.74 -7.44 -12.03
CA LEU A 29 -1.38 -6.99 -10.69
C LEU A 29 -0.55 -8.07 -9.96
N PRO A 30 0.57 -7.70 -9.30
CA PRO A 30 1.49 -8.66 -8.69
C PRO A 30 1.00 -9.16 -7.31
N TYR A 31 -0.24 -9.61 -7.21
CA TYR A 31 -0.84 -10.10 -5.95
C TYR A 31 -0.17 -11.36 -5.37
N VAL A 32 0.78 -11.95 -6.09
CA VAL A 32 1.34 -13.30 -5.85
C VAL A 32 2.38 -13.34 -4.73
N HIS A 33 2.89 -12.19 -4.29
CA HIS A 33 4.07 -12.15 -3.41
C HIS A 33 3.74 -12.42 -1.93
N SER A 34 2.47 -12.35 -1.50
CA SER A 34 2.09 -12.75 -0.14
C SER A 34 0.61 -13.10 -0.01
N ASN A 35 0.30 -14.03 0.90
CA ASN A 35 -1.08 -14.45 1.22
C ASN A 35 -1.96 -13.27 1.67
N LEU A 36 -1.38 -12.28 2.35
CA LEU A 36 -2.08 -11.08 2.80
C LEU A 36 -2.52 -10.21 1.62
N ILE A 37 -1.62 -9.99 0.65
CA ILE A 37 -1.91 -9.21 -0.56
C ILE A 37 -2.93 -9.94 -1.44
N TYR A 38 -2.87 -11.27 -1.50
CA TYR A 38 -3.88 -12.06 -2.18
C TYR A 38 -5.27 -11.91 -1.56
N PHE A 39 -5.38 -11.86 -0.23
CA PHE A 39 -6.64 -11.60 0.46
C PHE A 39 -7.15 -10.17 0.23
N LEU A 40 -6.23 -9.21 0.20
CA LEU A 40 -6.54 -7.80 -0.04
C LEU A 40 -6.93 -7.50 -1.49
N LYS A 41 -6.63 -8.38 -2.46
CA LYS A 41 -7.06 -8.25 -3.85
C LYS A 41 -8.54 -7.93 -3.99
N ASN A 42 -9.39 -8.66 -3.28
CA ASN A 42 -10.85 -8.47 -3.37
C ASN A 42 -11.32 -7.16 -2.74
N ASN A 43 -10.46 -6.52 -1.91
CA ASN A 43 -10.77 -5.24 -1.27
C ASN A 43 -10.20 -4.04 -2.07
N LEU A 44 -9.16 -4.25 -2.87
CA LEU A 44 -8.43 -3.19 -3.60
C LEU A 44 -8.58 -3.40 -5.12
N GLY A 45 -9.52 -2.65 -5.73
CA GLY A 45 -9.73 -2.60 -7.19
C GLY A 45 -10.95 -3.36 -7.71
N ASP A 46 -11.77 -3.96 -6.84
CA ASP A 46 -13.02 -4.66 -7.18
C ASP A 46 -14.21 -3.97 -6.46
N ASP A 47 -15.31 -4.66 -6.19
CA ASP A 47 -16.58 -4.15 -5.59
C ASP A 47 -16.51 -3.66 -4.12
N ALA A 48 -15.32 -3.45 -3.55
CA ALA A 48 -15.16 -3.07 -2.15
C ALA A 48 -14.84 -1.57 -2.00
N LYS A 49 -15.53 -0.88 -1.10
CA LYS A 49 -15.14 0.48 -0.68
C LYS A 49 -14.00 0.40 0.33
N THR A 50 -12.80 0.79 -0.10
CA THR A 50 -11.61 0.80 0.75
C THR A 50 -11.24 2.20 1.17
N PHE A 51 -10.87 2.35 2.44
CA PHE A 51 -10.41 3.61 3.04
C PHE A 51 -9.02 3.42 3.64
N MET A 52 -8.11 4.33 3.33
CA MET A 52 -6.75 4.33 3.86
C MET A 52 -6.60 5.45 4.91
N LEU A 53 -6.11 5.08 6.09
CA LEU A 53 -5.82 6.01 7.18
C LEU A 53 -4.31 6.14 7.40
N PRO A 54 -3.66 7.22 6.94
CA PRO A 54 -2.26 7.45 7.24
C PRO A 54 -2.07 7.89 8.69
N THR A 55 -1.24 7.16 9.43
CA THR A 55 -0.76 7.54 10.76
C THR A 55 0.65 8.12 10.65
N ILE A 56 0.75 9.45 10.64
CA ILE A 56 2.03 10.15 10.50
C ILE A 56 2.51 10.70 11.84
N ASN A 57 3.83 10.82 11.99
CA ASN A 57 4.44 11.42 13.18
C ASN A 57 4.94 12.84 12.82
N PRO A 58 4.53 13.90 13.54
CA PRO A 58 4.95 15.27 13.23
C PRO A 58 6.42 15.59 13.58
N LEU A 59 7.22 14.60 13.98
CA LEU A 59 8.61 14.79 14.38
C LEU A 59 9.51 15.02 13.15
N SER A 60 10.37 16.04 13.22
CA SER A 60 11.28 16.42 12.11
C SER A 60 12.28 15.32 11.74
N THR A 61 12.61 14.40 12.65
CA THR A 61 13.51 13.28 12.40
C THR A 61 12.90 12.17 11.55
N VAL A 62 11.57 12.19 11.35
CA VAL A 62 10.79 11.15 10.63
C VAL A 62 10.05 11.77 9.44
N ILE A 63 10.51 12.93 8.97
CA ILE A 63 9.82 13.69 7.94
C ILE A 63 9.87 12.98 6.58
N ASP A 64 10.97 12.28 6.28
CA ASP A 64 11.13 11.53 5.03
C ASP A 64 10.10 10.40 4.94
N GLU A 65 9.98 9.57 5.98
CA GLU A 65 8.98 8.49 6.05
C GLU A 65 7.54 9.04 6.01
N THR A 66 7.34 10.24 6.56
CA THR A 66 6.04 10.93 6.52
C THR A 66 5.70 11.36 5.09
N ILE A 67 6.66 11.92 4.35
CA ILE A 67 6.49 12.30 2.94
C ILE A 67 6.22 11.05 2.08
N ASP A 68 6.92 9.96 2.32
CA ASP A 68 6.68 8.68 1.63
C ASP A 68 5.24 8.19 1.89
N THR A 69 4.81 8.21 3.16
CA THR A 69 3.44 7.81 3.53
C THR A 69 2.38 8.67 2.84
N LEU A 70 2.56 9.99 2.81
CA LEU A 70 1.64 10.91 2.13
C LEU A 70 1.61 10.68 0.62
N SER A 71 2.75 10.38 0.01
CA SER A 71 2.84 10.05 -1.41
C SER A 71 2.03 8.79 -1.73
N TYR A 72 2.06 7.78 -0.85
CA TYR A 72 1.26 6.57 -1.00
C TYR A 72 -0.24 6.82 -0.86
N VAL A 73 -0.65 7.67 0.09
CA VAL A 73 -2.07 8.05 0.24
C VAL A 73 -2.58 8.75 -1.00
N ASN A 74 -1.77 9.63 -1.59
CA ASN A 74 -2.12 10.32 -2.82
C ASN A 74 -2.35 9.31 -3.96
N LEU A 75 -1.48 8.32 -4.13
CA LEU A 75 -1.65 7.24 -5.10
C LEU A 75 -2.85 6.33 -4.80
N ALA A 76 -3.18 6.11 -3.53
CA ALA A 76 -4.35 5.33 -3.15
C ALA A 76 -5.66 6.08 -3.46
N SER A 77 -5.65 7.42 -3.35
CA SER A 77 -6.82 8.26 -3.63
C SER A 77 -7.21 8.29 -5.10
N THR A 78 -6.27 7.98 -6.00
CA THR A 78 -6.50 7.91 -7.45
C THR A 78 -6.97 6.54 -7.92
N ILE A 79 -7.04 5.54 -7.03
CA ILE A 79 -7.59 4.22 -7.35
C ILE A 79 -9.10 4.38 -7.53
N ILE A 80 -9.58 4.02 -8.72
CA ILE A 80 -10.99 3.94 -9.04
C ILE A 80 -11.41 2.49 -8.87
N ASN A 81 -12.24 2.22 -7.87
CA ASN A 81 -12.94 0.95 -7.78
C ASN A 81 -14.15 1.00 -8.74
N VAL A 82 -14.37 -0.09 -9.47
CA VAL A 82 -15.46 -0.22 -10.45
C VAL A 82 -16.79 -0.37 -9.75
#